data_AF-A0ABD3MKQ4-F1
#
_entry.id   AF-A0ABD3MKQ4-F1
#
_cell.length_a   1.000
_cell.length_b   1.000
_cell.length_c   1.000
_cell.angle_alpha   90.00
_cell.angle_beta   90.00
_cell.angle_gamma   90.00
#
_symmetry.space_group_name_H-M   'P 1'
#
loop_
_entity.id
_entity.type
_entity.pdbx_description
1 polymer ?
#
loop_
_entity_poly.entity_id
_entity_poly.type
_entity_poly.pdbx_seq_one_letter_code
_entity_poly.pdbx_strand_id
1 'polypeptide(L)'
;MLSLSLLMLHNCISCSCSDAHTLAFSFVSSQAWRKIQGPHETKFKIFSSVQPQTYSASATVHTRLDRPTAQQITDTILCPPEEERDRNNAGMQAFDTAPDQYRGNVIENNDPRTQFTYGEFPFDSFDLLVDRALELMGQTEKKNHQKSRNVMVDLGSGCGRLVLYAALTRCNEATQQREESSVDQHTIWDFHGIEIASKLHHLAVSSLQKGVDNELYGPASSNEIAESSNSKIAFHNGNALLVEDPYFPLQSSDGSDDNAEVSKEIQSIISQSTLVFAYSTVWETDPVKPFDPDLQAMILSPKWSQTLAGLCPSGCVAVTTDRALNPRAGWRLLDSMEVDNPSVWGSVGYISVLEK
;
A
#
# COMPACT_ATOMS: atom_id res chain seq x y z
N MET A 1 -17.81 -53.49 -13.60
CA MET A 1 -16.81 -54.58 -13.60
C MET A 1 -15.65 -54.14 -14.49
N LEU A 2 -14.44 -54.49 -14.08
CA LEU A 2 -13.11 -54.20 -14.68
C LEU A 2 -12.57 -52.79 -14.45
N SER A 3 -11.28 -52.57 -14.19
CA SER A 3 -10.18 -53.31 -13.56
C SER A 3 -8.95 -52.39 -13.71
N LEU A 4 -8.12 -52.35 -12.67
CA LEU A 4 -6.70 -52.00 -12.60
C LEU A 4 -5.97 -51.56 -13.89
N SER A 5 -5.08 -50.56 -13.79
CA SER A 5 -3.63 -50.84 -13.65
C SER A 5 -2.78 -49.61 -13.33
N LEU A 6 -1.85 -49.86 -12.42
CA LEU A 6 -0.69 -49.11 -11.95
C LEU A 6 0.42 -49.12 -13.03
N LEU A 7 1.21 -48.05 -13.20
CA LEU A 7 2.62 -48.20 -13.57
C LEU A 7 3.44 -46.98 -13.13
N MET A 8 4.41 -47.24 -12.25
CA MET A 8 5.57 -46.39 -12.01
C MET A 8 6.57 -46.56 -13.15
N LEU A 9 7.37 -45.51 -13.42
CA LEU A 9 8.73 -45.68 -13.95
C LEU A 9 9.63 -44.55 -13.42
N HIS A 10 10.62 -44.97 -12.64
CA HIS A 10 11.87 -44.27 -12.35
C HIS A 10 12.66 -44.06 -13.66
N ASN A 11 13.43 -42.97 -13.74
CA ASN A 11 14.77 -43.03 -14.35
C ASN A 11 15.69 -41.96 -13.74
N CYS A 12 16.74 -42.44 -13.07
CA CYS A 12 17.97 -41.73 -12.78
C CYS A 12 18.82 -41.64 -14.04
N ILE A 13 19.34 -40.46 -14.39
CA ILE A 13 20.61 -40.34 -15.10
C ILE A 13 21.40 -39.19 -14.46
N SER A 14 22.50 -39.56 -13.82
CA SER A 14 23.63 -38.72 -13.44
C SER A 14 24.48 -38.40 -14.67
N CYS A 15 24.91 -37.15 -14.83
CA CYS A 15 26.20 -36.81 -15.44
C CYS A 15 26.66 -35.42 -14.98
N SER A 16 27.91 -35.40 -14.53
CA SER A 16 28.73 -34.31 -14.02
C SER A 16 29.59 -33.68 -15.12
N CYS A 17 29.77 -32.35 -15.08
CA CYS A 17 30.98 -31.56 -15.43
C CYS A 17 30.56 -30.07 -15.37
N SER A 18 30.97 -29.31 -14.36
CA SER A 18 32.14 -28.41 -14.36
C SER A 18 32.09 -27.37 -15.48
N ASP A 19 31.74 -26.13 -15.13
CA ASP A 19 32.48 -24.96 -15.61
C ASP A 19 32.26 -23.77 -14.65
N ALA A 20 33.37 -23.30 -14.13
CA ALA A 20 33.46 -22.16 -13.24
C ALA A 20 33.47 -20.88 -14.09
N HIS A 21 32.40 -20.09 -14.00
CA HIS A 21 32.42 -18.70 -14.47
C HIS A 21 32.57 -17.76 -13.28
N THR A 22 33.76 -17.16 -13.23
CA THR A 22 34.15 -16.02 -12.41
C THR A 22 33.19 -14.85 -12.64
N LEU A 23 32.30 -14.57 -11.70
CA LEU A 23 31.55 -13.32 -11.65
C LEU A 23 32.42 -12.27 -10.94
N ALA A 24 32.87 -11.29 -11.71
CA ALA A 24 33.52 -10.09 -11.22
C ALA A 24 32.50 -9.25 -10.44
N PHE A 25 32.66 -9.20 -9.12
CA PHE A 25 32.00 -8.20 -8.28
C PHE A 25 32.60 -6.83 -8.60
N SER A 26 31.84 -5.97 -9.26
CA SER A 26 32.14 -4.54 -9.31
C SER A 26 31.86 -3.94 -7.93
N PHE A 27 32.93 -3.58 -7.23
CA PHE A 27 32.88 -2.74 -6.04
C PHE A 27 32.24 -1.39 -6.41
N VAL A 28 30.99 -1.17 -5.99
CA VAL A 28 30.42 0.17 -5.93
C VAL A 28 31.14 0.91 -4.80
N SER A 29 31.76 2.03 -5.18
CA SER A 29 32.59 2.92 -4.36
C SER A 29 31.93 3.27 -3.01
N SER A 30 32.65 2.96 -1.92
CA SER A 30 32.27 3.17 -0.52
C SER A 30 32.32 4.64 -0.07
N GLN A 31 32.17 5.62 -0.96
CA GLN A 31 32.33 7.04 -0.62
C GLN A 31 31.02 7.77 -0.27
N ALA A 32 29.85 7.21 -0.61
CA ALA A 32 28.56 7.77 -0.17
C ALA A 32 28.21 7.45 1.30
N TRP A 33 28.81 6.41 1.89
CA TRP A 33 28.44 5.91 3.23
C TRP A 33 29.19 6.57 4.41
N ARG A 34 30.27 7.31 4.15
CA ARG A 34 31.08 7.89 5.25
C ARG A 34 30.49 9.16 5.89
N LYS A 35 29.33 9.64 5.42
CA LYS A 35 28.68 10.82 6.01
C LYS A 35 27.60 10.50 7.06
N ILE A 36 27.23 9.23 7.24
CA ILE A 36 26.07 8.84 8.09
C ILE A 36 26.49 8.23 9.44
N GLN A 37 27.76 7.87 9.64
CA GLN A 37 28.23 7.30 10.92
C GLN A 37 29.07 8.31 11.72
N GLY A 38 28.41 9.33 12.25
CA GLY A 38 28.89 10.03 13.45
C GLY A 38 28.47 9.26 14.71
N PRO A 39 29.24 9.29 15.81
CA PRO A 39 28.84 8.68 17.08
C PRO A 39 27.68 9.48 17.68
N HIS A 40 26.44 9.14 17.32
CA HIS A 40 25.27 9.64 18.02
C HIS A 40 25.09 8.84 19.32
N GLU A 41 25.36 9.49 20.45
CA GLU A 41 24.89 9.03 21.75
C GLU A 41 23.37 8.88 21.70
N THR A 42 22.89 7.64 21.59
CA THR A 42 21.46 7.31 21.65
C THR A 42 20.99 7.48 23.09
N LYS A 43 20.60 8.70 23.46
CA LYS A 43 19.83 8.94 24.68
C LYS A 43 18.46 8.29 24.51
N PHE A 44 18.35 7.03 24.91
CA PHE A 44 17.07 6.34 25.09
C PHE A 44 16.27 7.10 26.17
N LYS A 45 15.43 8.04 25.74
CA LYS A 45 14.31 8.50 26.55
C LYS A 45 13.27 7.39 26.54
N ILE A 46 13.09 6.75 27.68
CA ILE A 46 11.92 5.89 27.93
C ILE A 46 10.69 6.82 27.87
N PHE A 47 10.01 6.83 26.72
CA PHE A 47 8.72 7.50 26.58
C PHE A 47 7.65 6.66 27.28
N SER A 48 7.49 6.85 28.59
CA SER A 48 6.24 6.52 29.27
C SER A 48 5.38 7.78 29.31
N SER A 49 4.72 8.10 28.20
CA SER A 49 3.59 9.01 28.22
C SER A 49 2.61 8.55 27.15
N VAL A 50 1.39 8.27 27.57
CA VAL A 50 0.23 8.09 26.70
C VAL A 50 0.19 9.28 25.75
N GLN A 51 0.69 9.11 24.52
CA GLN A 51 0.57 10.15 23.51
C GLN A 51 -0.89 10.20 23.06
N PRO A 52 -1.44 11.40 22.82
CA PRO A 52 -2.77 11.53 22.23
C PRO A 52 -2.80 10.72 20.93
N GLN A 53 -3.86 9.94 20.72
CA GLN A 53 -4.06 9.16 19.49
C GLN A 53 -4.13 10.15 18.32
N THR A 54 -3.06 10.26 17.55
CA THR A 54 -3.04 11.11 16.35
C THR A 54 -3.73 10.36 15.23
N TYR A 55 -4.94 10.79 14.87
CA TYR A 55 -5.72 10.21 13.76
C TYR A 55 -5.05 10.42 12.40
N SER A 56 -4.17 11.42 12.27
CA SER A 56 -3.42 11.67 11.05
C SER A 56 -1.99 12.12 11.37
N ALA A 57 -1.05 11.76 10.51
CA ALA A 57 0.33 12.25 10.53
C ALA A 57 0.82 12.45 9.10
N SER A 58 1.58 13.53 8.87
CA SER A 58 2.08 13.85 7.53
C SER A 58 3.50 14.39 7.54
N ALA A 59 4.16 14.27 6.39
CA ALA A 59 5.48 14.81 6.13
C ALA A 59 5.60 15.28 4.67
N THR A 60 6.64 16.05 4.38
CA THR A 60 6.96 16.48 3.02
C THR A 60 7.99 15.53 2.40
N VAL A 61 7.81 15.14 1.15
CA VAL A 61 8.76 14.27 0.45
C VAL A 61 9.71 15.12 -0.38
N HIS A 62 11.01 15.00 -0.12
CA HIS A 62 12.06 15.78 -0.78
C HIS A 62 13.06 14.93 -1.56
N THR A 63 13.13 13.64 -1.24
CA THR A 63 14.16 12.74 -1.73
C THR A 63 13.53 11.68 -2.60
N ARG A 64 13.94 11.64 -3.87
CA ARG A 64 13.68 10.52 -4.76
C ARG A 64 14.89 9.60 -4.78
N LEU A 65 14.64 8.30 -4.69
CA LEU A 65 15.65 7.26 -4.72
C LEU A 65 15.34 6.28 -5.86
N ASP A 66 16.37 5.60 -6.36
CA ASP A 66 16.16 4.43 -7.18
C ASP A 66 15.49 3.31 -6.36
N ARG A 67 14.81 2.39 -7.06
CA ARG A 67 14.01 1.32 -6.43
C ARG A 67 14.83 0.43 -5.50
N PRO A 68 16.00 -0.12 -5.90
CA PRO A 68 16.84 -0.90 -4.98
C PRO A 68 17.20 -0.14 -3.71
N THR A 69 17.62 1.13 -3.82
CA THR A 69 17.96 1.95 -2.65
C THR A 69 16.74 2.23 -1.77
N ALA A 70 15.59 2.56 -2.36
CA ALA A 70 14.34 2.81 -1.63
C ALA A 70 13.82 1.55 -0.90
N GLN A 71 13.92 0.38 -1.53
CA GLN A 71 13.60 -0.90 -0.93
C GLN A 71 14.52 -1.17 0.26
N GLN A 72 15.84 -1.04 0.06
CA GLN A 72 16.81 -1.24 1.14
C GLN A 72 16.53 -0.30 2.32
N ILE A 73 16.29 0.98 2.07
CA ILE A 73 15.98 1.95 3.13
C ILE A 73 14.67 1.59 3.85
N THR A 74 13.63 1.22 3.10
CA THR A 74 12.37 0.80 3.70
C THR A 74 12.58 -0.44 4.58
N ASP A 75 13.29 -1.46 4.10
CA ASP A 75 13.51 -2.71 4.83
C ASP A 75 14.62 -2.63 5.89
N THR A 76 15.40 -1.55 6.01
CA THR A 76 16.47 -1.46 7.02
C THR A 76 16.29 -0.34 8.02
N ILE A 77 15.54 0.71 7.66
CA ILE A 77 15.34 1.89 8.49
C ILE A 77 13.87 2.02 8.86
N LEU A 78 12.98 2.00 7.87
CA LEU A 78 11.58 2.37 8.10
C LEU A 78 10.76 1.24 8.71
N CYS A 79 10.82 0.05 8.09
CA CYS A 79 10.06 -1.15 8.45
C CYS A 79 10.97 -2.38 8.52
N PRO A 80 11.95 -2.43 9.42
CA PRO A 80 12.97 -3.47 9.40
C PRO A 80 12.43 -4.87 9.76
N PRO A 81 13.04 -5.97 9.24
CA PRO A 81 12.59 -7.34 9.47
C PRO A 81 12.48 -7.75 10.94
N GLU A 82 13.34 -7.24 11.83
CA GLU A 82 13.24 -7.54 13.26
C GLU A 82 11.93 -7.04 13.90
N GLU A 83 11.26 -6.07 13.27
CA GLU A 83 9.94 -5.56 13.69
C GLU A 83 8.78 -6.29 12.99
N GLU A 84 9.04 -7.23 12.07
CA GLU A 84 8.00 -7.95 11.31
C GLU A 84 7.03 -8.69 12.25
N ARG A 85 7.58 -9.31 13.31
CA ARG A 85 6.76 -9.98 14.32
C ARG A 85 5.80 -9.01 15.01
N ASP A 86 6.24 -7.80 15.31
CA ASP A 86 5.41 -6.80 15.98
C ASP A 86 4.33 -6.27 15.03
N ARG A 87 4.63 -6.13 13.74
CA ARG A 87 3.63 -5.81 12.70
C ARG A 87 2.58 -6.91 12.56
N ASN A 88 3.02 -8.17 12.48
CA ASN A 88 2.13 -9.33 12.44
C ASN A 88 1.25 -9.41 13.70
N ASN A 89 1.84 -9.21 14.88
CA ASN A 89 1.09 -9.14 16.14
C ASN A 89 0.09 -7.98 16.15
N ALA A 90 0.47 -6.80 15.64
CA ALA A 90 -0.42 -5.65 15.56
C ALA A 90 -1.62 -5.91 14.64
N GLY A 91 -1.39 -6.55 13.50
CA GLY A 91 -2.47 -7.01 12.60
C GLY A 91 -3.39 -8.02 13.28
N MET A 92 -2.83 -9.00 13.99
CA MET A 92 -3.63 -9.98 14.75
C MET A 92 -4.35 -9.37 15.96
N GLN A 93 -3.82 -8.32 16.55
CA GLN A 93 -4.43 -7.65 17.70
C GLN A 93 -5.37 -6.50 17.31
N ALA A 94 -5.39 -6.10 16.04
CA ALA A 94 -6.43 -5.21 15.51
C ALA A 94 -7.84 -5.77 15.76
N PHE A 95 -7.94 -7.07 16.01
CA PHE A 95 -9.17 -7.80 16.33
C PHE A 95 -9.57 -7.81 17.80
N ASP A 96 -8.68 -7.45 18.73
CA ASP A 96 -8.97 -7.53 20.17
C ASP A 96 -9.93 -6.41 20.64
N THR A 97 -10.22 -5.43 19.79
CA THR A 97 -11.27 -4.43 20.01
C THR A 97 -12.66 -4.89 19.59
N ALA A 98 -12.79 -6.07 18.97
CA ALA A 98 -14.08 -6.64 18.61
C ALA A 98 -14.96 -6.87 19.86
N PRO A 99 -16.30 -6.81 19.73
CA PRO A 99 -17.23 -7.09 20.83
C PRO A 99 -16.87 -8.39 21.56
N ASP A 100 -17.12 -8.46 22.87
CA ASP A 100 -16.68 -9.57 23.74
C ASP A 100 -17.03 -10.97 23.19
N GLN A 101 -18.09 -11.09 22.39
CA GLN A 101 -18.47 -12.35 21.72
C GLN A 101 -17.42 -12.90 20.74
N TYR A 102 -16.43 -12.10 20.32
CA TYR A 102 -15.35 -12.49 19.41
C TYR A 102 -13.98 -12.55 20.08
N ARG A 103 -13.84 -12.04 21.32
CA ARG A 103 -12.57 -12.07 22.05
C ARG A 103 -12.21 -13.48 22.47
N GLY A 104 -11.01 -13.92 22.11
CA GLY A 104 -10.48 -15.24 22.47
C GLY A 104 -11.00 -16.41 21.63
N ASN A 105 -11.88 -16.19 20.65
CA ASN A 105 -12.29 -17.23 19.72
C ASN A 105 -11.21 -17.45 18.65
N VAL A 106 -10.88 -18.72 18.40
CA VAL A 106 -10.02 -19.14 17.28
C VAL A 106 -10.59 -18.56 15.98
N ILE A 107 -9.75 -17.90 15.18
CA ILE A 107 -10.15 -17.40 13.85
C ILE A 107 -10.30 -18.62 12.92
N GLU A 108 -11.53 -18.90 12.51
CA GLU A 108 -11.85 -19.92 11.50
C GLU A 108 -11.78 -19.33 10.08
N ASN A 109 -11.71 -20.18 9.04
CA ASN A 109 -11.55 -19.71 7.65
C ASN A 109 -12.74 -18.87 7.12
N ASN A 110 -13.91 -18.98 7.75
CA ASN A 110 -15.11 -18.20 7.45
C ASN A 110 -15.26 -17.00 8.39
N ASP A 111 -14.29 -16.75 9.26
CA ASP A 111 -14.36 -15.67 10.22
C ASP A 111 -14.19 -14.33 9.46
N PRO A 112 -15.17 -13.41 9.55
CA PRO A 112 -15.11 -12.11 8.88
C PRO A 112 -13.91 -11.26 9.32
N ARG A 113 -13.25 -11.59 10.44
CA ARG A 113 -11.99 -10.96 10.87
C ARG A 113 -10.83 -11.26 9.91
N THR A 114 -10.88 -12.35 9.16
CA THR A 114 -9.82 -12.71 8.19
C THR A 114 -9.56 -11.62 7.16
N GLN A 115 -10.51 -10.72 6.90
CA GLN A 115 -10.32 -9.61 5.96
C GLN A 115 -9.38 -8.50 6.45
N PHE A 116 -9.02 -8.48 7.73
CA PHE A 116 -8.10 -7.49 8.28
C PHE A 116 -6.76 -8.10 8.73
N THR A 117 -6.43 -9.30 8.24
CA THR A 117 -5.13 -9.91 8.50
C THR A 117 -4.04 -9.11 7.79
N TYR A 118 -2.94 -8.90 8.49
CA TYR A 118 -1.78 -8.24 7.90
C TYR A 118 -0.97 -9.22 7.05
N GLY A 119 -0.55 -8.76 5.88
CA GLY A 119 0.42 -9.44 5.03
C GLY A 119 1.20 -8.40 4.22
N GLU A 120 2.50 -8.63 4.04
CA GLU A 120 3.36 -7.72 3.28
C GLU A 120 3.33 -8.08 1.79
N PHE A 121 2.87 -7.12 0.97
CA PHE A 121 2.95 -7.26 -0.48
C PHE A 121 4.37 -6.96 -0.98
N PRO A 122 4.92 -7.73 -1.93
CA PRO A 122 6.29 -7.50 -2.43
C PRO A 122 6.43 -6.20 -3.21
N PHE A 123 7.57 -5.52 -3.06
CA PHE A 123 7.84 -4.26 -3.77
C PHE A 123 7.93 -4.42 -5.28
N ASP A 124 8.60 -5.47 -5.77
CA ASP A 124 8.73 -5.71 -7.21
C ASP A 124 7.35 -5.90 -7.87
N SER A 125 6.48 -6.68 -7.23
CA SER A 125 5.11 -6.91 -7.67
C SER A 125 4.27 -5.64 -7.59
N PHE A 126 4.43 -4.85 -6.52
CA PHE A 126 3.82 -3.53 -6.42
C PHE A 126 4.26 -2.61 -7.54
N ASP A 127 5.55 -2.57 -7.87
CA ASP A 127 6.07 -1.74 -8.95
C ASP A 127 5.52 -2.15 -10.31
N LEU A 128 5.47 -3.44 -10.61
CA LEU A 128 4.90 -3.94 -11.86
C LEU A 128 3.45 -3.48 -12.04
N LEU A 129 2.63 -3.62 -11.00
CA LEU A 129 1.21 -3.26 -11.06
C LEU A 129 1.02 -1.74 -11.14
N VAL A 130 1.72 -0.98 -10.31
CA VAL A 130 1.59 0.49 -10.29
C VAL A 130 2.13 1.10 -11.56
N ASP A 131 3.28 0.68 -12.05
CA ASP A 131 3.84 1.20 -13.30
C ASP A 131 2.91 0.94 -14.48
N ARG A 132 2.33 -0.26 -14.54
CA ARG A 132 1.34 -0.60 -15.56
C ARG A 132 0.09 0.27 -15.47
N ALA A 133 -0.40 0.51 -14.25
CA ALA A 133 -1.52 1.42 -14.02
C ALA A 133 -1.21 2.84 -14.51
N LEU A 134 -0.02 3.38 -14.19
CA LEU A 134 0.41 4.71 -14.62
C LEU A 134 0.54 4.81 -16.15
N GLU A 135 1.04 3.76 -16.81
CA GLU A 135 1.11 3.70 -18.28
C GLU A 135 -0.30 3.83 -18.89
N LEU A 136 -1.26 3.08 -18.36
CA LEU A 136 -2.65 3.08 -18.82
C LEU A 136 -3.37 4.40 -18.52
N MET A 137 -3.07 5.05 -17.38
CA MET A 137 -3.54 6.41 -17.06
C MET A 137 -3.04 7.42 -18.10
N GLY A 138 -1.75 7.40 -18.42
CA GLY A 138 -1.15 8.32 -19.40
C GLY A 138 -1.69 8.16 -20.82
N GLN A 139 -2.25 7.00 -21.17
CA GLN A 139 -2.95 6.80 -22.45
C GLN A 139 -4.34 7.47 -22.45
N THR A 140 -5.00 7.54 -21.30
CA THR A 140 -6.34 8.09 -21.13
C THR A 140 -6.33 9.63 -21.06
N GLU A 141 -5.28 10.21 -20.47
CA GLU A 141 -5.20 11.65 -20.15
C GLU A 141 -4.70 12.55 -21.29
N LYS A 142 -4.32 12.01 -22.46
CA LYS A 142 -3.77 12.78 -23.61
C LYS A 142 -4.67 13.91 -24.15
N LYS A 143 -5.83 14.18 -23.55
CA LYS A 143 -6.80 15.21 -23.97
C LYS A 143 -6.84 16.46 -23.08
N ASN A 144 -6.29 16.45 -21.86
CA ASN A 144 -6.38 17.60 -20.93
C ASN A 144 -5.00 17.95 -20.33
N HIS A 145 -4.28 18.90 -20.94
CA HIS A 145 -2.93 19.33 -20.52
C HIS A 145 -2.89 20.24 -19.28
N GLN A 146 -3.79 20.06 -18.31
CA GLN A 146 -3.74 20.84 -17.08
C GLN A 146 -2.83 20.14 -16.07
N LYS A 147 -1.89 20.89 -15.49
CA LYS A 147 -0.97 20.43 -14.45
C LYS A 147 -1.77 19.88 -13.27
N SER A 148 -2.00 18.56 -13.25
CA SER A 148 -2.71 17.86 -12.18
C SER A 148 -1.71 17.40 -11.12
N ARG A 149 -2.14 17.54 -9.87
CA ARG A 149 -1.52 16.86 -8.74
C ARG A 149 -2.10 15.46 -8.70
N ASN A 150 -1.25 14.45 -8.71
CA ASN A 150 -1.66 13.08 -8.61
C ASN A 150 -1.72 12.67 -7.14
N VAL A 151 -2.73 11.88 -6.79
CA VAL A 151 -2.96 11.41 -5.44
C VAL A 151 -3.04 9.89 -5.49
N MET A 152 -2.07 9.25 -4.84
CA MET A 152 -2.04 7.80 -4.64
C MET A 152 -2.55 7.48 -3.23
N VAL A 153 -3.55 6.59 -3.16
CA VAL A 153 -4.08 6.07 -1.89
C VAL A 153 -3.81 4.58 -1.79
N ASP A 154 -3.19 4.14 -0.71
CA ASP A 154 -3.09 2.73 -0.32
C ASP A 154 -4.15 2.43 0.74
N LEU A 155 -5.17 1.64 0.38
CA LEU A 155 -6.29 1.28 1.23
C LEU A 155 -5.99 -0.01 1.98
N GLY A 156 -6.09 0.03 3.31
CA GLY A 156 -5.60 -1.07 4.15
C GLY A 156 -4.08 -1.11 4.17
N SER A 157 -3.45 0.08 4.31
CA SER A 157 -2.01 0.25 4.17
C SER A 157 -1.16 -0.47 5.22
N GLY A 158 -1.78 -1.04 6.26
CA GLY A 158 -1.11 -1.73 7.34
C GLY A 158 -0.16 -0.81 8.09
N CYS A 159 1.12 -1.17 8.15
CA CYS A 159 2.17 -0.33 8.72
C CYS A 159 2.70 0.75 7.73
N GLY A 160 2.02 0.98 6.60
CA GLY A 160 2.39 2.00 5.63
C GLY A 160 3.61 1.69 4.76
N ARG A 161 4.10 0.44 4.76
CA ARG A 161 5.35 0.04 4.08
C ARG A 161 5.36 0.40 2.59
N LEU A 162 4.27 0.14 1.86
CA LEU A 162 4.17 0.48 0.43
C LEU A 162 4.06 1.98 0.20
N VAL A 163 3.37 2.73 1.08
CA VAL A 163 3.24 4.19 0.97
C VAL A 163 4.59 4.88 1.16
N LEU A 164 5.37 4.46 2.16
CA LEU A 164 6.73 4.94 2.40
C LEU A 164 7.62 4.67 1.18
N TYR A 165 7.59 3.44 0.67
CA TYR A 165 8.34 3.04 -0.52
C TYR A 165 7.92 3.84 -1.78
N ALA A 166 6.62 4.01 -2.01
CA ALA A 166 6.09 4.76 -3.13
C ALA A 166 6.52 6.23 -3.07
N ALA A 167 6.48 6.85 -1.89
CA ALA A 167 6.95 8.22 -1.69
C ALA A 167 8.44 8.37 -2.08
N LEU A 168 9.30 7.42 -1.68
CA LEU A 168 10.73 7.46 -2.02
C LEU A 168 11.01 7.22 -3.50
N THR A 169 10.19 6.44 -4.21
CA THR A 169 10.46 6.05 -5.61
C THR A 169 9.79 6.94 -6.65
N ARG A 170 8.66 7.56 -6.29
CA ARG A 170 7.74 8.22 -7.23
C ARG A 170 7.51 9.69 -6.94
N CYS A 171 8.11 10.26 -5.90
CA CYS A 171 8.07 11.71 -5.71
C CYS A 171 8.83 12.46 -6.82
N ASN A 172 8.53 13.75 -6.97
CA ASN A 172 9.11 14.59 -8.01
C ASN A 172 10.64 14.57 -8.01
N GLU A 173 11.23 14.46 -9.20
CA GLU A 173 12.59 14.91 -9.42
C GLU A 173 12.63 16.43 -9.29
N ALA A 174 13.22 16.91 -8.20
CA ALA A 174 13.68 18.27 -8.09
C ALA A 174 14.86 18.48 -9.06
N THR A 175 14.55 18.63 -10.35
CA THR A 175 15.27 19.43 -11.35
C THR A 175 16.80 19.52 -11.13
N GLN A 176 17.54 18.42 -11.31
CA GLN A 176 19.01 18.50 -11.33
C GLN A 176 19.64 18.31 -12.71
N GLN A 177 18.89 17.94 -13.76
CA GLN A 177 19.41 17.92 -15.14
C GLN A 177 18.36 18.43 -16.13
N ARG A 178 18.16 19.75 -16.16
CA ARG A 178 17.47 20.42 -17.28
C ARG A 178 18.46 20.58 -18.44
N GLU A 179 18.63 19.53 -19.23
CA GLU A 179 19.04 19.68 -20.63
C GLU A 179 17.78 19.76 -21.50
N GLU A 180 17.33 21.01 -21.66
CA GLU A 180 16.55 21.70 -22.71
C GLU A 180 15.61 21.02 -23.72
N SER A 181 15.29 19.72 -23.71
CA SER A 181 14.52 19.17 -24.85
C SER A 181 13.51 18.06 -24.56
N SER A 182 12.51 18.35 -23.73
CA SER A 182 11.11 17.90 -23.94
C SER A 182 10.22 18.50 -22.87
N VAL A 183 8.95 18.71 -23.21
CA VAL A 183 7.89 19.29 -22.37
C VAL A 183 7.45 18.24 -21.34
N ASP A 184 8.37 17.76 -20.49
CA ASP A 184 8.03 16.84 -19.42
C ASP A 184 7.47 17.66 -18.24
N GLN A 185 6.14 17.64 -18.16
CA GLN A 185 5.39 18.32 -17.11
C GLN A 185 5.78 17.71 -15.76
N HIS A 186 6.17 18.56 -14.81
CA HIS A 186 6.44 18.13 -13.44
C HIS A 186 5.14 17.65 -12.78
N THR A 187 4.99 16.33 -12.63
CA THR A 187 3.83 15.68 -12.01
C THR A 187 4.04 15.53 -10.51
N ILE A 188 3.36 16.37 -9.71
CA ILE A 188 3.43 16.30 -8.25
C ILE A 188 2.57 15.15 -7.74
N TRP A 189 3.15 14.29 -6.88
CA TRP A 189 2.46 13.18 -6.24
C TRP A 189 2.22 13.40 -4.75
N ASP A 190 1.03 13.07 -4.26
CA ASP A 190 0.74 12.86 -2.85
C ASP A 190 0.45 11.40 -2.57
N PHE A 191 0.96 10.91 -1.44
CA PHE A 191 0.88 9.50 -1.03
C PHE A 191 0.14 9.39 0.29
N HIS A 192 -0.94 8.62 0.31
CA HIS A 192 -1.80 8.47 1.47
C HIS A 192 -1.93 7.00 1.84
N GLY A 193 -1.62 6.65 3.09
CA GLY A 193 -1.98 5.36 3.68
C GLY A 193 -3.21 5.49 4.55
N ILE A 194 -4.22 4.65 4.30
CA ILE A 194 -5.44 4.60 5.12
C ILE A 194 -5.50 3.25 5.81
N GLU A 195 -5.55 3.27 7.13
CA GLU A 195 -5.57 2.06 7.96
C GLU A 195 -6.64 2.18 9.06
N ILE A 196 -7.49 1.17 9.16
CA ILE A 196 -8.56 1.15 10.15
C ILE A 196 -8.05 0.69 11.52
N ALA A 197 -7.06 -0.21 11.54
CA ALA A 197 -6.44 -0.72 12.74
C ALA A 197 -5.45 0.27 13.35
N SER A 198 -5.84 0.89 14.47
CA SER A 198 -5.03 1.89 15.17
C SER A 198 -3.62 1.42 15.53
N LYS A 199 -3.43 0.13 15.86
CA LYS A 199 -2.11 -0.44 16.14
C LYS A 199 -1.19 -0.43 14.92
N LEU A 200 -1.71 -0.82 13.75
CA LEU A 200 -0.95 -0.80 12.49
C LEU A 200 -0.67 0.64 12.06
N HIS A 201 -1.65 1.54 12.18
CA HIS A 201 -1.46 2.97 11.95
C HIS A 201 -0.35 3.56 12.82
N HIS A 202 -0.30 3.26 14.12
CA HIS A 202 0.79 3.75 14.98
C HIS A 202 2.16 3.28 14.50
N LEU A 203 2.28 2.06 13.96
CA LEU A 203 3.53 1.58 13.36
C LEU A 203 3.86 2.36 12.07
N ALA A 204 2.86 2.73 11.27
CA ALA A 204 3.04 3.59 10.10
C ALA A 204 3.54 4.99 10.49
N VAL A 205 2.93 5.62 11.49
CA VAL A 205 3.36 6.93 12.01
C VAL A 205 4.76 6.87 12.60
N SER A 206 5.09 5.80 13.34
CA SER A 206 6.45 5.58 13.85
C SER A 206 7.47 5.45 12.71
N SER A 207 7.14 4.68 11.66
CA SER A 207 7.99 4.52 10.47
C SER A 207 8.16 5.84 9.71
N LEU A 208 7.10 6.65 9.62
CA LEU A 208 7.19 8.01 9.05
C LEU A 208 8.13 8.90 9.87
N GLN A 209 8.04 8.86 11.20
CA GLN A 209 8.92 9.61 12.08
C GLN A 209 10.38 9.17 11.92
N LYS A 210 10.67 7.86 11.80
CA LYS A 210 12.02 7.37 11.46
C LYS A 210 12.51 7.97 10.15
N GLY A 211 11.63 8.11 9.15
CA GLY A 211 11.96 8.76 7.88
C GLY A 211 12.29 10.25 8.03
N VAL A 212 11.56 10.98 8.87
CA VAL A 212 11.89 12.38 9.21
C VAL A 212 13.22 12.49 9.96
N ASP A 213 13.45 11.62 10.95
CA ASP A 213 14.67 11.60 11.77
C ASP A 213 15.94 11.25 10.96
N ASN A 214 15.77 10.52 9.85
CA ASN A 214 16.84 10.16 8.92
C ASN A 214 16.92 11.08 7.69
N GLU A 215 16.26 12.24 7.71
CA GLU A 215 16.26 13.23 6.63
C GLU A 215 15.75 12.69 5.28
N LEU A 216 14.97 11.60 5.30
CA LEU A 216 14.32 11.04 4.10
C LEU A 216 13.06 11.86 3.74
N TYR A 217 12.39 12.38 4.77
CA TYR A 217 11.23 13.26 4.66
C TYR A 217 11.49 14.57 5.43
N GLY A 218 10.92 15.67 4.96
CA GLY A 218 10.90 16.93 5.68
C GLY A 218 9.71 17.02 6.64
N PRO A 219 9.80 17.86 7.69
CA PRO A 219 8.67 18.09 8.58
C PRO A 219 7.46 18.63 7.80
N ALA A 220 6.25 18.37 8.31
CA ALA A 220 5.04 18.99 7.77
C ALA A 220 5.18 20.52 7.85
N SER A 221 5.00 21.20 6.71
CA SER A 221 5.03 22.66 6.67
C SER A 221 3.76 23.21 7.33
N SER A 222 3.89 23.90 8.48
CA SER A 222 2.77 24.54 9.17
C SER A 222 2.08 25.64 8.36
N ASN A 223 2.72 26.12 7.30
CA ASN A 223 2.14 27.08 6.36
C ASN A 223 1.46 26.35 5.20
N GLU A 224 0.28 25.77 5.45
CA GLU A 224 -0.55 25.07 4.46
C GLU A 224 -1.09 25.98 3.34
N ILE A 225 -0.92 27.30 3.46
CA ILE A 225 -1.57 28.30 2.60
C ILE A 225 -0.82 28.53 1.28
N ALA A 226 0.42 28.07 1.13
CA ALA A 226 1.14 28.15 -0.14
C ALA A 226 1.07 26.80 -0.85
N GLU A 227 0.58 26.80 -2.09
CA GLU A 227 0.62 25.70 -3.07
C GLU A 227 2.04 25.12 -3.16
N SER A 228 2.38 24.22 -2.24
CA SER A 228 3.74 23.71 -2.18
C SER A 228 3.92 22.78 -3.38
N SER A 229 4.95 23.06 -4.17
CA SER A 229 5.38 22.21 -5.29
C SER A 229 5.91 20.85 -4.84
N ASN A 230 5.88 20.58 -3.54
CA ASN A 230 6.44 19.39 -2.94
C ASN A 230 5.38 18.30 -2.84
N SER A 231 5.83 17.07 -3.01
CA SER A 231 5.05 15.87 -2.72
C SER A 231 4.80 15.74 -1.22
N LYS A 232 3.64 15.19 -0.85
CA LYS A 232 3.30 14.89 0.55
C LYS A 232 3.18 13.40 0.77
N ILE A 233 3.47 12.97 1.99
CA ILE A 233 3.13 11.64 2.51
C ILE A 233 2.27 11.82 3.76
N ALA A 234 1.20 11.06 3.88
CA ALA A 234 0.32 11.10 5.05
C ALA A 234 -0.27 9.73 5.40
N PHE A 235 -0.48 9.47 6.69
CA PHE A 235 -1.16 8.31 7.22
C PHE A 235 -2.40 8.72 7.98
N HIS A 236 -3.50 7.98 7.78
CA HIS A 236 -4.82 8.28 8.31
C HIS A 236 -5.38 7.05 9.01
N ASN A 237 -5.79 7.19 10.28
CA ASN A 237 -6.47 6.15 11.03
C ASN A 237 -7.97 6.32 10.96
N GLY A 238 -8.64 5.47 10.19
CA GLY A 238 -10.09 5.51 10.11
C GLY A 238 -10.65 4.56 9.07
N ASN A 239 -11.98 4.57 8.97
CA ASN A 239 -12.70 3.73 8.03
C ASN A 239 -12.85 4.44 6.69
N ALA A 240 -12.41 3.80 5.61
CA ALA A 240 -12.65 4.27 4.24
C ALA A 240 -14.14 4.13 3.83
N LEU A 241 -14.91 3.34 4.57
CA LEU A 241 -16.29 3.01 4.25
C LEU A 241 -17.26 3.94 4.96
N LEU A 242 -18.34 4.28 4.25
CA LEU A 242 -19.47 5.07 4.77
C LEU A 242 -20.42 4.28 5.68
N VAL A 243 -20.27 2.95 5.68
CA VAL A 243 -21.15 2.04 6.41
C VAL A 243 -20.47 1.67 7.72
N GLU A 244 -21.25 1.62 8.80
CA GLU A 244 -20.78 1.10 10.08
C GLU A 244 -20.17 -0.29 9.89
N ASP A 245 -18.93 -0.44 10.34
CA ASP A 245 -18.27 -1.74 10.42
C ASP A 245 -18.44 -2.27 11.85
N PRO A 246 -19.03 -3.46 12.05
CA PRO A 246 -19.27 -3.99 13.40
C PRO A 246 -17.98 -4.27 14.18
N TYR A 247 -16.82 -4.37 13.50
CA TYR A 247 -15.51 -4.58 14.12
C TYR A 247 -14.79 -3.26 14.42
N PHE A 248 -15.16 -2.21 13.70
CA PHE A 248 -14.58 -0.87 13.83
C PHE A 248 -15.71 0.17 13.85
N PRO A 249 -16.50 0.21 14.95
CA PRO A 249 -17.62 1.11 15.06
C PRO A 249 -17.15 2.56 14.95
N LEU A 250 -17.89 3.35 14.17
CA LEU A 250 -17.59 4.78 13.94
C LEU A 250 -17.78 5.63 15.20
N GLN A 251 -18.41 5.12 16.26
CA GLN A 251 -18.68 5.90 17.47
C GLN A 251 -17.75 5.49 18.61
N SER A 252 -17.04 6.47 19.16
CA SER A 252 -16.56 6.37 20.53
C SER A 252 -17.80 6.23 21.43
N SER A 253 -17.74 5.35 22.43
CA SER A 253 -18.80 5.20 23.45
C SER A 253 -19.17 6.52 24.14
N ASP A 254 -18.30 7.51 24.00
CA ASP A 254 -18.33 8.79 24.67
C ASP A 254 -19.09 9.86 23.83
N GLY A 255 -19.56 9.49 22.63
CA GLY A 255 -20.39 10.36 21.78
C GLY A 255 -19.64 11.55 21.19
N SER A 256 -18.31 11.47 21.05
CA SER A 256 -17.53 12.54 20.41
C SER A 256 -17.67 12.49 18.89
N ASP A 257 -17.90 13.65 18.26
CA ASP A 257 -18.06 13.82 16.80
C ASP A 257 -16.75 13.59 16.01
N ASP A 258 -15.61 13.38 16.69
CA ASP A 258 -14.27 13.33 16.10
C ASP A 258 -14.14 12.27 15.00
N ASN A 259 -14.70 11.08 15.20
CA ASN A 259 -14.61 9.98 14.22
C ASN A 259 -15.36 10.28 12.91
N ALA A 260 -16.46 11.04 13.00
CA ALA A 260 -17.22 11.45 11.83
C ALA A 260 -16.44 12.48 11.00
N GLU A 261 -15.66 13.34 11.65
CA GLU A 261 -14.77 14.28 11.00
C GLU A 261 -13.61 13.57 10.28
N VAL A 262 -12.93 12.64 10.96
CA VAL A 262 -11.86 11.82 10.37
C VAL A 262 -12.36 11.03 9.15
N SER A 263 -13.56 10.46 9.24
CA SER A 263 -14.16 9.73 8.10
C SER A 263 -14.44 10.66 6.91
N LYS A 264 -14.87 11.91 7.15
CA LYS A 264 -15.05 12.91 6.08
C LYS A 264 -13.72 13.32 5.45
N GLU A 265 -12.66 13.45 6.25
CA GLU A 265 -11.32 13.73 5.74
C GLU A 265 -10.83 12.60 4.83
N ILE A 266 -10.93 11.34 5.29
CA ILE A 266 -10.59 10.16 4.50
C ILE A 266 -11.37 10.11 3.18
N GLN A 267 -12.68 10.36 3.21
CA GLN A 267 -13.50 10.40 1.99
C GLN A 267 -13.09 11.52 1.05
N SER A 268 -12.75 12.70 1.60
CA SER A 268 -12.24 13.83 0.83
C SER A 268 -10.95 13.46 0.10
N ILE A 269 -10.03 12.75 0.76
CA ILE A 269 -8.77 12.26 0.16
C ILE A 269 -9.06 11.26 -0.96
N ILE A 270 -9.93 10.26 -0.72
CA ILE A 270 -10.29 9.27 -1.74
C ILE A 270 -10.96 9.94 -2.94
N SER A 271 -11.77 10.99 -2.73
CA SER A 271 -12.41 11.74 -3.81
C SER A 271 -11.45 12.54 -4.70
N GLN A 272 -10.21 12.72 -4.25
CA GLN A 272 -9.14 13.36 -5.02
C GLN A 272 -8.17 12.33 -5.63
N SER A 273 -8.35 11.05 -5.33
CA SER A 273 -7.44 9.98 -5.77
C SER A 273 -7.41 9.83 -7.29
N THR A 274 -6.21 9.84 -7.85
CA THR A 274 -5.96 9.46 -9.25
C THR A 274 -5.64 7.97 -9.35
N LEU A 275 -4.97 7.43 -8.32
CA LEU A 275 -4.60 6.03 -8.20
C LEU A 275 -4.99 5.50 -6.81
N VAL A 276 -5.68 4.36 -6.78
CA VAL A 276 -5.94 3.60 -5.56
C VAL A 276 -5.21 2.26 -5.68
N PHE A 277 -4.48 1.86 -4.65
CA PHE A 277 -3.95 0.52 -4.48
C PHE A 277 -4.65 -0.13 -3.28
N ALA A 278 -4.99 -1.41 -3.41
CA ALA A 278 -5.54 -2.20 -2.31
C ALA A 278 -5.03 -3.65 -2.39
N TYR A 279 -4.34 -4.10 -1.34
CA TYR A 279 -3.96 -5.50 -1.19
C TYR A 279 -5.18 -6.33 -0.73
N SER A 280 -6.07 -6.61 -1.68
CA SER A 280 -7.43 -7.07 -1.44
C SER A 280 -7.60 -8.58 -1.34
N THR A 281 -6.51 -9.34 -1.21
CA THR A 281 -6.51 -10.82 -1.26
C THR A 281 -7.48 -11.46 -0.28
N VAL A 282 -7.71 -10.85 0.88
CA VAL A 282 -8.61 -11.35 1.94
C VAL A 282 -9.93 -10.57 2.07
N TRP A 283 -10.17 -9.53 1.28
CA TRP A 283 -11.32 -8.62 1.43
C TRP A 283 -12.63 -9.20 0.93
N GLU A 284 -13.70 -9.19 1.73
CA GLU A 284 -15.03 -9.73 1.38
C GLU A 284 -15.42 -9.69 -0.11
N THR A 285 -15.87 -10.83 -0.64
CA THR A 285 -16.37 -10.96 -2.02
C THR A 285 -17.88 -10.73 -2.12
N ASP A 286 -18.38 -10.47 -3.33
CA ASP A 286 -19.81 -10.37 -3.62
C ASP A 286 -20.54 -11.67 -3.19
N PRO A 287 -21.49 -11.61 -2.24
CA PRO A 287 -22.14 -12.81 -1.71
C PRO A 287 -23.13 -13.43 -2.71
N VAL A 288 -23.53 -12.69 -3.76
CA VAL A 288 -24.51 -13.14 -4.76
C VAL A 288 -23.81 -13.71 -5.99
N LYS A 289 -22.77 -13.01 -6.48
CA LYS A 289 -21.96 -13.45 -7.62
C LYS A 289 -20.47 -13.31 -7.29
N PRO A 290 -19.92 -14.22 -6.46
CA PRO A 290 -18.55 -14.09 -5.94
C PRO A 290 -17.47 -14.24 -7.03
N PHE A 291 -17.78 -14.88 -8.15
CA PHE A 291 -16.85 -15.06 -9.28
C PHE A 291 -17.47 -14.59 -10.59
N ASP A 292 -16.69 -13.85 -11.39
CA ASP A 292 -17.08 -13.45 -12.74
C ASP A 292 -16.25 -14.20 -13.78
N PRO A 293 -16.86 -15.10 -14.59
CA PRO A 293 -16.11 -15.86 -15.60
C PRO A 293 -15.50 -14.99 -16.69
N ASP A 294 -16.08 -13.81 -16.98
CA ASP A 294 -15.57 -12.94 -18.03
C ASP A 294 -14.29 -12.21 -17.58
N LEU A 295 -14.19 -11.89 -16.29
CA LEU A 295 -12.97 -11.32 -15.69
C LEU A 295 -11.99 -12.40 -15.22
N GLN A 296 -12.44 -13.66 -15.13
CA GLN A 296 -11.74 -14.77 -14.48
C GLN A 296 -11.29 -14.44 -13.04
N ALA A 297 -12.13 -13.69 -12.32
CA ALA A 297 -11.78 -13.10 -11.04
C ALA A 297 -12.87 -13.32 -9.98
N MET A 298 -12.45 -13.44 -8.72
CA MET A 298 -13.35 -13.19 -7.60
C MET A 298 -13.74 -11.72 -7.58
N ILE A 299 -14.98 -11.39 -7.25
CA ILE A 299 -15.49 -10.01 -7.27
C ILE A 299 -15.57 -9.46 -5.86
N LEU A 300 -15.00 -8.28 -5.63
CA LEU A 300 -15.11 -7.57 -4.35
C LEU A 300 -16.56 -7.24 -4.02
N SER A 301 -16.91 -7.33 -2.73
CA SER A 301 -18.27 -7.11 -2.26
C SER A 301 -18.79 -5.72 -2.67
N PRO A 302 -20.14 -5.56 -2.78
CA PRO A 302 -20.73 -4.27 -3.07
C PRO A 302 -20.26 -3.16 -2.12
N LYS A 303 -19.99 -3.51 -0.84
CA LYS A 303 -19.46 -2.59 0.17
C LYS A 303 -18.20 -1.87 -0.31
N TRP A 304 -17.27 -2.59 -0.97
CA TRP A 304 -16.04 -2.00 -1.51
C TRP A 304 -16.26 -1.39 -2.89
N SER A 305 -16.81 -2.16 -3.82
CA SER A 305 -16.94 -1.75 -5.23
C SER A 305 -17.80 -0.49 -5.40
N GLN A 306 -18.95 -0.40 -4.69
CA GLN A 306 -19.86 0.74 -4.78
C GLN A 306 -19.35 1.95 -3.99
N THR A 307 -18.74 1.73 -2.83
CA THR A 307 -18.19 2.84 -2.03
C THR A 307 -17.07 3.55 -2.80
N LEU A 308 -16.13 2.79 -3.36
CA LEU A 308 -15.05 3.39 -4.15
C LEU A 308 -15.59 4.08 -5.41
N ALA A 309 -16.56 3.47 -6.11
CA ALA A 309 -17.21 4.14 -7.25
C ALA A 309 -17.92 5.44 -6.85
N GLY A 310 -18.53 5.48 -5.67
CA GLY A 310 -19.19 6.66 -5.13
C GLY A 310 -18.21 7.78 -4.81
N LEU A 311 -17.07 7.44 -4.19
CA LEU A 311 -16.07 8.40 -3.71
C LEU A 311 -15.11 8.86 -4.80
N CYS A 312 -14.48 7.94 -5.54
CA CYS A 312 -13.42 8.24 -6.49
C CYS A 312 -13.90 9.11 -7.66
N PRO A 313 -13.05 9.97 -8.24
CA PRO A 313 -13.40 10.73 -9.43
C PRO A 313 -13.49 9.82 -10.66
N SER A 314 -14.24 10.26 -11.69
CA SER A 314 -14.24 9.56 -12.99
C SER A 314 -12.82 9.57 -13.56
N GLY A 315 -12.39 8.42 -14.10
CA GLY A 315 -11.02 8.23 -14.59
C GLY A 315 -10.02 7.79 -13.52
N CYS A 316 -10.41 7.72 -12.25
CA CYS A 316 -9.59 7.11 -11.19
C CYS A 316 -9.23 5.66 -11.58
N VAL A 317 -7.96 5.30 -11.43
CA VAL A 317 -7.47 3.94 -11.64
C VAL A 317 -7.30 3.25 -10.29
N ALA A 318 -7.78 2.02 -10.19
CA ALA A 318 -7.65 1.18 -9.01
C ALA A 318 -6.90 -0.10 -9.36
N VAL A 319 -5.93 -0.43 -8.51
CA VAL A 319 -5.17 -1.68 -8.53
C VAL A 319 -5.63 -2.51 -7.33
N THR A 320 -6.19 -3.68 -7.58
CA THR A 320 -6.59 -4.64 -6.56
C THR A 320 -5.90 -5.98 -6.78
N THR A 321 -5.78 -6.81 -5.75
CA THR A 321 -5.12 -8.13 -5.83
C THR A 321 -6.09 -9.27 -5.53
N ASP A 322 -6.06 -10.32 -6.36
CA ASP A 322 -6.84 -11.57 -6.32
C ASP A 322 -8.37 -11.43 -6.39
N ARG A 323 -8.88 -10.21 -6.19
CA ARG A 323 -10.29 -9.85 -6.25
C ARG A 323 -10.42 -8.59 -7.11
N ALA A 324 -11.26 -8.63 -8.13
CA ALA A 324 -11.52 -7.52 -9.03
C ALA A 324 -12.68 -6.64 -8.51
N LEU A 325 -12.68 -5.37 -8.89
CA LEU A 325 -13.82 -4.46 -8.66
C LEU A 325 -14.99 -4.84 -9.58
N ASN A 326 -16.22 -4.66 -9.07
CA ASN A 326 -17.42 -5.08 -9.79
C ASN A 326 -17.75 -4.13 -10.97
N PRO A 327 -17.85 -4.63 -12.21
CA PRO A 327 -18.19 -3.79 -13.37
C PRO A 327 -19.55 -3.11 -13.29
N ARG A 328 -20.51 -3.67 -12.54
CA ARG A 328 -21.83 -3.06 -12.34
C ARG A 328 -21.78 -1.77 -11.53
N ALA A 329 -20.68 -1.52 -10.82
CA ALA A 329 -20.45 -0.26 -10.10
C ALA A 329 -19.73 0.79 -10.96
N GLY A 330 -19.48 0.53 -12.25
CA GLY A 330 -18.80 1.47 -13.16
C GLY A 330 -17.31 1.20 -13.34
N TRP A 331 -16.78 0.12 -12.76
CA TRP A 331 -15.37 -0.24 -12.90
C TRP A 331 -15.13 -1.06 -14.18
N ARG A 332 -14.36 -0.51 -15.11
CA ARG A 332 -13.93 -1.26 -16.30
C ARG A 332 -12.52 -1.79 -16.09
N LEU A 333 -12.36 -3.11 -16.19
CA LEU A 333 -11.05 -3.76 -16.18
C LEU A 333 -10.24 -3.31 -17.42
N LEU A 334 -9.04 -2.80 -17.20
CA LEU A 334 -8.09 -2.41 -18.24
C LEU A 334 -7.10 -3.53 -18.53
N ASP A 335 -6.58 -4.15 -17.48
CA ASP A 335 -5.55 -5.18 -17.57
C ASP A 335 -5.57 -6.07 -16.34
N SER A 336 -5.01 -7.27 -16.48
CA SER A 336 -4.70 -8.16 -15.35
C SER A 336 -3.36 -8.84 -15.58
N MET A 337 -2.60 -9.04 -14.49
CA MET A 337 -1.31 -9.71 -14.58
C MET A 337 -0.99 -10.51 -13.33
N GLU A 338 -0.39 -11.66 -13.53
CA GLU A 338 0.21 -12.46 -12.47
C GLU A 338 1.50 -11.80 -11.98
N VAL A 339 1.65 -11.73 -10.67
CA VAL A 339 2.83 -11.20 -9.99
C VAL A 339 3.24 -12.09 -8.84
N ASP A 340 4.51 -12.06 -8.49
CA ASP A 340 5.03 -12.87 -7.39
C ASP A 340 4.44 -12.38 -6.06
N ASN A 341 3.91 -13.30 -5.26
CA ASN A 341 3.47 -13.01 -3.90
C ASN A 341 3.73 -14.23 -3.02
N PRO A 342 4.92 -14.30 -2.37
CA PRO A 342 5.29 -15.46 -1.56
C PRO A 342 4.31 -15.77 -0.44
N SER A 343 3.58 -14.76 0.06
CA SER A 343 2.61 -14.91 1.15
C SER A 343 1.40 -15.78 0.78
N VAL A 344 1.07 -15.88 -0.51
CA VAL A 344 -0.09 -16.63 -1.03
C VAL A 344 0.20 -17.46 -2.29
N TRP A 345 1.48 -17.75 -2.55
CA TRP A 345 1.95 -18.51 -3.72
C TRP A 345 1.63 -17.89 -5.09
N GLY A 346 1.76 -16.57 -5.18
CA GLY A 346 1.44 -15.78 -6.37
C GLY A 346 0.15 -14.98 -6.17
N SER A 347 0.00 -13.91 -6.93
CA SER A 347 -1.19 -13.07 -6.90
C SER A 347 -1.52 -12.57 -8.29
N VAL A 348 -2.80 -12.29 -8.55
CA VAL A 348 -3.24 -11.62 -9.77
C VAL A 348 -3.60 -10.18 -9.44
N GLY A 349 -2.90 -9.22 -10.03
CA GLY A 349 -3.29 -7.83 -9.96
C GLY A 349 -4.33 -7.49 -11.04
N TYR A 350 -5.39 -6.80 -10.65
CA TYR A 350 -6.44 -6.29 -11.54
C TYR A 350 -6.37 -4.76 -11.58
N ILE A 351 -6.22 -4.20 -12.77
CA ILE A 351 -6.10 -2.75 -12.98
C ILE A 351 -7.40 -2.28 -13.63
N SER A 352 -8.20 -1.53 -12.89
CA SER A 352 -9.52 -1.06 -13.33
C SER A 352 -9.58 0.46 -13.39
N VAL A 353 -10.37 1.01 -14.30
CA VAL A 353 -10.68 2.45 -14.35
C VAL A 353 -12.16 2.69 -14.05
N LEU A 354 -12.45 3.76 -13.33
CA LEU A 354 -13.82 4.16 -13.05
C LEU A 354 -14.41 4.99 -14.22
N GLU A 355 -15.47 4.48 -14.82
CA GLU A 355 -16.26 5.16 -15.85
C GLU A 355 -17.62 5.54 -15.24
N LYS A 356 -17.83 6.83 -14.97
CA LYS A 356 -19.10 7.35 -14.40
C LYS A 356 -20.11 7.73 -15.47
#